data_AF-A0A2U8WP03-F1
#
_entry.id   AF-A0A2U8WP03-F1
#
_cell.length_a   1.000
_cell.length_b   1.000
_cell.length_c   1.000
_cell.angle_alpha   90.00
_cell.angle_beta   90.00
_cell.angle_gamma   90.00
#
_symmetry.space_group_name_H-M   'P 1'
#
loop_
_entity.id
_entity.type
_entity.pdbx_description
1 polymer ?
#
loop_
_entity_poly.entity_id
_entity_poly.type
_entity_poly.pdbx_seq_one_letter_code
_entity_poly.pdbx_strand_id
1 'polypeptide(L)'
;MSAPSRLPSLALAGLLTVAAWPAAAAGLACPGNGAGAPDGPLFEAIVQPGAAAGANGALREAVQRLRARGLSNGAIIDHAVASYCPVIARDAGLSLDQKQAALRGFAAQLTTLVYDPAQDATRILLTVPVSTALSDQIDAAAAKAKEGRDAWIVRALEAGIGGR
;
A
#
# COMPACT_ATOMS: atom_id res chain seq x y z
N MET A 1 -27.61 5.05 73.50
CA MET A 1 -28.86 5.23 72.73
C MET A 1 -28.43 5.30 71.26
N SER A 2 -28.62 4.21 70.53
CA SER A 2 -28.01 3.97 69.22
C SER A 2 -29.10 3.95 68.15
N ALA A 3 -28.89 4.65 67.05
CA ALA A 3 -29.69 4.53 65.82
C ALA A 3 -28.74 4.32 64.64
N PRO A 4 -28.82 3.19 63.91
CA PRO A 4 -28.05 2.99 62.68
C PRO A 4 -28.85 3.44 61.44
N SER A 5 -28.28 4.39 60.69
CA SER A 5 -28.72 4.76 59.35
C SER A 5 -28.42 3.64 58.35
N ARG A 6 -29.46 3.18 57.65
CA ARG A 6 -29.37 2.23 56.54
C ARG A 6 -29.15 3.00 55.24
N LEU A 7 -28.02 2.77 54.58
CA LEU A 7 -27.76 3.21 53.20
C LEU A 7 -28.31 2.16 52.23
N PRO A 8 -29.07 2.53 51.19
CA PRO A 8 -29.52 1.60 50.17
C PRO A 8 -28.45 1.41 49.09
N SER A 9 -28.24 0.14 48.74
CA SER A 9 -27.38 -0.36 47.68
C SER A 9 -27.84 0.13 46.29
N LEU A 10 -26.95 0.81 45.56
CA LEU A 10 -27.09 1.07 44.13
C LEU A 10 -26.19 0.09 43.37
N ALA A 11 -26.79 -0.99 42.87
CA ALA A 11 -26.17 -1.90 41.93
C ALA A 11 -26.14 -1.25 40.53
N LEU A 12 -24.98 -0.77 40.10
CA LEU A 12 -24.75 -0.43 38.68
C LEU A 12 -24.46 -1.73 37.91
N ALA A 13 -25.49 -2.28 37.29
CA ALA A 13 -25.34 -3.27 36.22
C ALA A 13 -24.96 -2.53 34.92
N GLY A 14 -23.67 -2.31 34.71
CA GLY A 14 -23.13 -1.78 33.46
C GLY A 14 -23.13 -2.87 32.38
N LEU A 15 -24.14 -2.83 31.52
CA LEU A 15 -24.27 -3.69 30.34
C LEU A 15 -23.15 -3.35 29.33
N LEU A 16 -22.05 -4.09 29.36
CA LEU A 16 -21.00 -4.05 28.33
C LEU A 16 -21.51 -4.72 27.05
N THR A 17 -22.25 -3.97 26.23
CA THR A 17 -22.49 -4.36 24.83
C THR A 17 -21.19 -4.17 24.07
N VAL A 18 -20.37 -5.22 23.99
CA VAL A 18 -19.30 -5.33 23.01
C VAL A 18 -20.00 -5.35 21.64
N ALA A 19 -19.97 -4.23 20.93
CA ALA A 19 -20.37 -4.18 19.54
C ALA A 19 -19.43 -5.11 18.77
N ALA A 20 -19.87 -6.34 18.52
CA ALA A 20 -19.22 -7.24 17.60
C ALA A 20 -19.29 -6.60 16.21
N TRP A 21 -18.20 -5.99 15.76
CA TRP A 21 -18.06 -5.63 14.35
C TRP A 21 -18.19 -6.92 13.54
N PRO A 22 -19.03 -6.95 12.50
CA PRO A 22 -19.12 -8.11 11.63
C PRO A 22 -17.79 -8.23 10.88
N ALA A 23 -16.93 -9.14 11.35
CA ALA A 23 -15.73 -9.57 10.64
C ALA A 23 -16.15 -10.51 9.52
N ALA A 24 -16.63 -9.95 8.42
CA ALA A 24 -16.84 -10.67 7.17
C ALA A 24 -16.58 -9.73 5.99
N ALA A 25 -15.35 -9.23 5.89
CA ALA A 25 -14.91 -8.59 4.66
C ALA A 25 -14.41 -9.69 3.71
N ALA A 26 -15.31 -10.22 2.88
CA ALA A 26 -14.94 -11.08 1.73
C ALA A 26 -14.22 -10.29 0.61
N GLY A 27 -13.91 -9.00 0.86
CA GLY A 27 -13.25 -8.08 -0.05
C GLY A 27 -12.41 -7.05 0.72
N LEU A 28 -11.65 -6.22 0.00
CA LEU A 28 -10.92 -5.10 0.61
C LEU A 28 -11.89 -4.07 1.19
N ALA A 29 -11.72 -3.74 2.47
CA ALA A 29 -12.45 -2.67 3.14
C ALA A 29 -11.80 -1.32 2.81
N CYS A 30 -12.25 -0.68 1.74
CA CYS A 30 -11.75 0.64 1.34
C CYS A 30 -12.48 1.76 2.10
N PRO A 31 -11.77 2.82 2.52
CA PRO A 31 -12.42 3.99 3.11
C PRO A 31 -13.42 4.57 2.10
N GLY A 32 -14.62 4.92 2.58
CA GLY A 32 -15.65 5.57 1.76
C GLY A 32 -15.25 6.99 1.33
N ASN A 33 -16.10 7.62 0.52
CA ASN A 33 -15.86 8.93 -0.08
C ASN A 33 -15.77 10.05 1.00
N GLY A 34 -14.60 10.23 1.64
CA GLY A 34 -14.28 11.32 2.57
C GLY A 34 -13.27 12.30 1.97
N ALA A 35 -12.56 13.09 2.77
CA ALA A 35 -11.46 13.93 2.25
C ALA A 35 -10.43 13.09 1.46
N GLY A 36 -10.25 11.80 1.78
CA GLY A 36 -9.47 10.82 1.01
C GLY A 36 -10.19 10.15 -0.18
N ALA A 37 -11.35 10.66 -0.60
CA ALA A 37 -12.07 10.23 -1.79
C ALA A 37 -11.32 10.63 -3.06
N PRO A 38 -11.50 9.88 -4.16
CA PRO A 38 -10.72 10.02 -5.37
C PRO A 38 -11.15 11.24 -6.19
N ASP A 39 -10.73 12.44 -5.80
CA ASP A 39 -10.85 13.61 -6.65
C ASP A 39 -9.49 14.32 -6.81
N GLY A 40 -9.11 14.56 -8.07
CA GLY A 40 -7.99 15.41 -8.44
C GLY A 40 -6.76 14.69 -9.01
N PRO A 41 -5.64 15.43 -9.15
CA PRO A 41 -4.49 15.02 -9.96
C PRO A 41 -3.75 13.76 -9.46
N LEU A 42 -3.95 13.35 -8.20
CA LEU A 42 -3.41 12.10 -7.66
C LEU A 42 -4.18 10.89 -8.20
N PHE A 43 -5.51 10.97 -8.18
CA PHE A 43 -6.34 9.89 -8.71
C PHE A 43 -6.05 9.72 -10.19
N GLU A 44 -6.04 10.79 -10.98
CA GLU A 44 -5.69 10.75 -12.41
C GLU A 44 -4.31 10.10 -12.67
N ALA A 45 -3.30 10.41 -11.85
CA ALA A 45 -1.98 9.78 -11.95
C ALA A 45 -1.98 8.29 -11.56
N ILE A 46 -2.95 7.85 -10.74
CA ILE A 46 -3.10 6.47 -10.26
C ILE A 46 -3.96 5.62 -11.22
N VAL A 47 -5.06 6.16 -11.76
CA VAL A 47 -5.99 5.40 -12.63
C VAL A 47 -5.56 5.34 -14.10
N GLN A 48 -4.59 6.12 -14.57
CA GLN A 48 -4.06 5.94 -15.93
C GLN A 48 -3.27 4.63 -16.02
N PRO A 49 -3.83 3.56 -16.61
CA PRO A 49 -3.17 2.27 -16.68
C PRO A 49 -2.25 2.30 -17.90
N GLY A 50 -0.93 2.24 -17.69
CA GLY A 50 0.00 1.86 -18.75
C GLY A 50 0.99 2.90 -19.29
N ALA A 51 1.39 3.92 -18.54
CA ALA A 51 2.60 4.66 -18.93
C ALA A 51 3.86 3.88 -18.46
N ALA A 52 4.27 2.91 -19.28
CA ALA A 52 5.62 2.32 -19.21
C ALA A 52 6.65 3.45 -19.03
N ALA A 53 7.48 3.37 -17.98
CA ALA A 53 8.41 4.40 -17.51
C ALA A 53 7.83 5.79 -17.13
N GLY A 54 6.62 6.16 -17.58
CA GLY A 54 5.97 7.45 -17.34
C GLY A 54 5.02 7.52 -16.14
N ALA A 55 4.51 6.39 -15.62
CA ALA A 55 3.59 6.36 -14.48
C ALA A 55 4.24 6.89 -13.19
N ASN A 56 5.52 6.59 -12.99
CA ASN A 56 6.31 7.12 -11.87
C ASN A 56 6.57 8.63 -12.03
N GLY A 57 6.67 9.12 -13.27
CA GLY A 57 6.78 10.55 -13.56
C GLY A 57 5.51 11.31 -13.19
N ALA A 58 4.36 10.84 -13.68
CA ALA A 58 3.06 11.42 -13.36
C ALA A 58 2.75 11.39 -11.85
N LEU A 59 3.08 10.29 -11.19
CA LEU A 59 2.94 10.17 -9.73
C LEU A 59 3.88 11.12 -8.98
N ARG A 60 5.13 11.27 -9.43
CA ARG A 60 6.10 12.21 -8.84
C ARG A 60 5.61 13.65 -8.97
N GLU A 61 5.12 14.04 -10.15
CA GLU A 61 4.57 15.37 -10.37
C GLU A 61 3.32 15.62 -9.51
N ALA A 62 2.44 14.63 -9.37
CA ALA A 62 1.29 14.72 -8.49
C ALA A 62 1.70 14.92 -7.02
N VAL A 63 2.69 14.17 -6.54
CA VAL A 63 3.27 14.33 -5.19
C VAL A 63 3.87 15.73 -5.03
N GLN A 64 4.65 16.23 -6.00
CA GLN A 64 5.22 17.58 -5.94
C GLN A 64 4.15 18.68 -5.90
N ARG A 65 3.11 18.58 -6.74
CA ARG A 65 1.98 19.53 -6.73
C ARG A 65 1.28 19.58 -5.37
N LEU A 66 1.12 18.44 -4.69
CA LEU A 66 0.47 18.39 -3.39
C LEU A 66 1.34 18.92 -2.26
N ARG A 67 2.65 18.68 -2.30
CA ARG A 67 3.58 19.35 -1.39
C ARG A 67 3.56 20.86 -1.58
N ALA A 68 3.52 21.35 -2.83
CA ALA A 68 3.41 22.77 -3.14
C ALA A 68 2.10 23.40 -2.61
N ARG A 69 1.05 22.59 -2.42
CA ARG A 69 -0.21 22.98 -1.78
C ARG A 69 -0.20 22.87 -0.25
N GLY A 70 0.93 22.51 0.35
CA GLY A 70 1.12 22.45 1.81
C GLY A 70 0.68 21.14 2.48
N LEU A 71 0.40 20.07 1.72
CA LEU A 71 0.09 18.77 2.32
C LEU A 71 1.35 18.13 2.91
N SER A 72 1.20 17.50 4.08
CA SER A 72 2.26 16.69 4.68
C SER A 72 2.48 15.40 3.88
N ASN A 73 3.69 14.83 3.99
CA ASN A 73 4.01 13.54 3.38
C ASN A 73 3.03 12.42 3.81
N GLY A 74 2.65 12.37 5.09
CA GLY A 74 1.65 11.44 5.60
C GLY A 74 0.29 11.62 4.94
N ALA A 75 -0.20 12.87 4.84
CA ALA A 75 -1.47 13.16 4.19
C ALA A 75 -1.47 12.77 2.70
N ILE A 76 -0.36 12.97 1.99
CA ILE A 76 -0.22 12.55 0.58
C ILE A 76 -0.32 11.02 0.46
N ILE A 77 0.36 10.27 1.35
CA ILE A 77 0.32 8.80 1.36
C ILE A 77 -1.09 8.30 1.67
N ASP A 78 -1.71 8.80 2.73
CA ASP A 78 -3.05 8.38 3.17
C ASP A 78 -4.09 8.63 2.07
N HIS A 79 -4.07 9.82 1.44
CA HIS A 79 -4.97 10.15 0.34
C HIS A 79 -4.78 9.24 -0.87
N ALA A 80 -3.53 8.99 -1.27
CA ALA A 80 -3.25 8.18 -2.44
C ALA A 80 -3.63 6.71 -2.22
N VAL A 81 -3.36 6.15 -1.03
CA VAL A 81 -3.76 4.78 -0.67
C VAL A 81 -5.28 4.65 -0.61
N ALA A 82 -5.96 5.63 0.00
CA ALA A 82 -7.42 5.69 0.02
C ALA A 82 -8.01 5.76 -1.41
N SER A 83 -7.36 6.48 -2.32
CA SER A 83 -7.77 6.62 -3.72
C SER A 83 -7.51 5.36 -4.56
N TYR A 84 -6.42 4.62 -4.29
CA TYR A 84 -6.06 3.41 -5.01
C TYR A 84 -6.89 2.19 -4.56
N CYS A 85 -7.27 2.13 -3.29
CA CYS A 85 -8.05 1.02 -2.74
C CYS A 85 -9.30 0.64 -3.56
N PRO A 86 -10.22 1.57 -3.92
CA PRO A 86 -11.40 1.20 -4.69
C PRO A 86 -11.07 0.73 -6.11
N VAL A 87 -9.94 1.14 -6.69
CA VAL A 87 -9.47 0.68 -8.00
C VAL A 87 -9.13 -0.80 -7.94
N ILE A 88 -8.29 -1.21 -6.99
CA ILE A 88 -7.87 -2.60 -6.84
C ILE A 88 -8.98 -3.49 -6.28
N ALA A 89 -9.89 -2.95 -5.46
CA ALA A 89 -11.03 -3.68 -4.93
C ALA A 89 -11.99 -4.14 -6.05
N ARG A 90 -12.16 -3.32 -7.10
CA ARG A 90 -13.03 -3.58 -8.25
C ARG A 90 -12.41 -4.50 -9.30
N ASP A 91 -11.12 -4.79 -9.22
CA ASP A 91 -10.45 -5.69 -10.15
C ASP A 91 -10.96 -7.13 -9.96
N ALA A 92 -11.72 -7.63 -10.94
CA ALA A 92 -12.28 -8.98 -10.90
C ALA A 92 -11.24 -10.07 -11.23
N GLY A 93 -10.08 -9.71 -11.80
CA GLY A 93 -9.02 -10.63 -12.16
C GLY A 93 -8.11 -11.01 -10.99
N LEU A 94 -8.25 -10.36 -9.82
CA LEU A 94 -7.38 -10.57 -8.67
C LEU A 94 -8.12 -11.25 -7.51
N SER A 95 -7.45 -12.23 -6.89
CA SER A 95 -7.85 -12.79 -5.59
C SER A 95 -7.69 -11.75 -4.48
N LEU A 96 -8.32 -11.98 -3.33
CA LEU A 96 -8.19 -11.08 -2.18
C LEU A 96 -6.73 -10.87 -1.76
N ASP A 97 -5.94 -11.95 -1.73
CA ASP A 97 -4.51 -11.88 -1.39
C ASP A 97 -3.71 -11.06 -2.41
N GLN A 98 -4.03 -11.20 -3.71
CA GLN A 98 -3.41 -10.42 -4.78
C GLN A 98 -3.77 -8.94 -4.66
N LYS A 99 -5.02 -8.62 -4.31
CA LYS A 99 -5.44 -7.23 -4.07
C LYS A 99 -4.73 -6.61 -2.87
N GLN A 100 -4.59 -7.36 -1.78
CA GLN A 100 -3.84 -6.93 -0.60
C GLN A 100 -2.35 -6.75 -0.89
N ALA A 101 -1.75 -7.64 -1.68
CA ALA A 101 -0.36 -7.52 -2.12
C ALA A 101 -0.15 -6.27 -3.00
N ALA A 102 -1.06 -6.03 -3.95
CA ALA A 102 -1.02 -4.85 -4.80
C ALA A 102 -1.17 -3.54 -4.00
N LEU A 103 -2.11 -3.49 -3.04
CA LEU A 103 -2.29 -2.32 -2.17
C LEU A 103 -1.05 -2.03 -1.31
N ARG A 104 -0.44 -3.07 -0.73
CA ARG A 104 0.82 -2.93 0.03
C ARG A 104 1.99 -2.49 -0.86
N GLY A 105 2.12 -3.07 -2.06
CA GLY A 105 3.15 -2.71 -3.02
C GLY A 105 3.06 -1.25 -3.46
N PHE A 106 1.84 -0.78 -3.73
CA PHE A 106 1.58 0.62 -4.04
C PHE A 106 1.97 1.56 -2.89
N ALA A 107 1.54 1.26 -1.66
CA ALA A 107 1.87 2.07 -0.48
C ALA A 107 3.39 2.16 -0.25
N ALA A 108 4.12 1.05 -0.44
CA ALA A 108 5.57 1.01 -0.31
C ALA A 108 6.26 1.89 -1.37
N GLN A 109 5.86 1.77 -2.65
CA GLN A 109 6.41 2.58 -3.74
C GLN A 109 6.16 4.08 -3.51
N LEU A 110 4.94 4.44 -3.11
CA LEU A 110 4.60 5.82 -2.83
C LEU A 110 5.38 6.37 -1.63
N THR A 111 5.54 5.58 -0.57
CA THR A 111 6.36 5.97 0.59
C THR A 111 7.78 6.28 0.16
N THR A 112 8.39 5.42 -0.65
CA THR A 112 9.74 5.68 -1.18
C THR A 112 9.78 6.95 -2.02
N LEU A 113 8.82 7.17 -2.93
CA LEU A 113 8.75 8.39 -3.75
C LEU A 113 8.55 9.67 -2.92
N VAL A 114 7.77 9.56 -1.83
CA VAL A 114 7.44 10.69 -0.96
C VAL A 114 8.59 11.05 -0.02
N TYR A 115 9.44 10.10 0.37
CA TYR A 115 10.58 10.36 1.27
C TYR A 115 11.93 10.44 0.55
N ASP A 116 12.03 9.89 -0.66
CA ASP A 116 13.22 9.93 -1.50
C ASP A 116 12.85 10.41 -2.94
N PRO A 117 12.57 11.71 -3.10
CA PRO A 117 12.18 12.28 -4.39
C PRO A 117 13.35 12.34 -5.40
N ALA A 118 14.58 12.09 -4.94
CA ALA A 118 15.81 12.10 -5.73
C ALA A 118 16.11 10.74 -6.38
N GLN A 119 15.21 9.75 -6.25
CA GLN A 119 15.18 8.57 -7.13
C GLN A 119 14.99 9.06 -8.58
N ASP A 120 16.12 9.32 -9.22
CA ASP A 120 16.29 9.93 -10.53
C ASP A 120 15.41 9.24 -11.58
N ALA A 121 14.99 10.01 -12.59
CA ALA A 121 14.27 9.54 -13.76
C ALA A 121 15.00 8.45 -14.59
N THR A 122 16.18 8.01 -14.16
CA THR A 122 17.02 6.98 -14.80
C THR A 122 16.85 5.59 -14.20
N ARG A 123 16.25 5.44 -13.01
CA ARG A 123 16.05 4.12 -12.37
C ARG A 123 14.65 3.98 -11.78
N ILE A 124 14.02 2.83 -12.06
CA ILE A 124 12.72 2.45 -11.51
C ILE A 124 12.95 1.39 -10.44
N LEU A 125 12.43 1.60 -9.23
CA LEU A 125 12.43 0.60 -8.18
C LEU A 125 11.30 -0.42 -8.44
N LEU A 126 11.68 -1.63 -8.82
CA LEU A 126 10.75 -2.73 -9.02
C LEU A 126 10.59 -3.51 -7.71
N THR A 127 9.46 -3.34 -7.02
CA THR A 127 9.12 -4.13 -5.82
C THR A 127 8.21 -5.29 -6.22
N VAL A 128 8.77 -6.50 -6.28
CA VAL A 128 8.03 -7.71 -6.62
C VAL A 128 8.12 -8.68 -5.45
N PRO A 129 7.01 -9.04 -4.79
CA PRO A 129 7.04 -10.07 -3.77
C PRO A 129 7.39 -11.41 -4.42
N VAL A 130 8.41 -12.05 -3.88
CA VAL A 130 8.84 -13.41 -4.26
C VAL A 130 8.70 -14.34 -3.07
N SER A 131 8.48 -15.63 -3.31
CA SER A 131 8.49 -16.63 -2.23
C SER A 131 9.90 -16.77 -1.65
N THR A 132 10.00 -17.26 -0.40
CA THR A 132 11.30 -17.55 0.23
C THR A 132 12.09 -18.56 -0.59
N ALA A 133 11.44 -19.63 -1.06
CA ALA A 133 12.05 -20.62 -1.93
C ALA A 133 12.62 -20.02 -3.23
N LEU A 134 11.93 -19.05 -3.85
CA LEU A 134 12.45 -18.36 -5.02
C LEU A 134 13.61 -17.43 -4.67
N SER A 135 13.55 -16.74 -3.53
CA SER A 135 14.68 -15.93 -3.04
C SER A 135 15.94 -16.78 -2.85
N ASP A 136 15.82 -17.96 -2.24
CA ASP A 136 16.95 -18.86 -2.01
C ASP A 136 17.53 -19.38 -3.34
N GLN A 137 16.67 -19.66 -4.33
CA GLN A 137 17.11 -20.05 -5.67
C GLN A 137 17.87 -18.94 -6.38
N ILE A 138 17.44 -17.68 -6.22
CA ILE A 138 18.14 -16.51 -6.76
C ILE A 138 19.53 -16.40 -6.13
N ASP A 139 19.63 -16.54 -4.80
CA ASP A 139 20.93 -16.48 -4.10
C ASP A 139 21.88 -17.60 -4.55
N ALA A 140 21.37 -18.83 -4.68
CA ALA A 140 22.15 -19.96 -5.17
C ALA A 140 22.61 -19.77 -6.62
N ALA A 141 21.75 -19.22 -7.48
CA ALA A 141 22.07 -18.98 -8.89
C ALA A 141 23.09 -17.84 -9.07
N ALA A 142 22.99 -16.77 -8.28
CA ALA A 142 23.98 -15.70 -8.22
C ALA A 142 25.34 -16.21 -7.76
N ALA A 143 25.36 -17.01 -6.68
CA ALA A 143 26.58 -17.64 -6.17
C ALA A 143 27.24 -18.57 -7.22
N LYS A 144 26.45 -19.39 -7.92
CA LYS A 144 26.94 -20.27 -8.99
C LYS A 144 27.53 -19.48 -10.16
N ALA A 145 26.95 -18.33 -10.48
CA ALA A 145 27.46 -17.41 -11.50
C ALA A 145 28.65 -16.54 -11.02
N LYS A 146 29.01 -16.62 -9.73
CA LYS A 146 30.01 -15.76 -9.07
C LYS A 146 29.71 -14.26 -9.26
N GLU A 147 28.43 -13.93 -9.18
CA GLU A 147 27.90 -12.60 -9.41
C GLU A 147 27.16 -12.12 -8.15
N GLY A 148 27.11 -10.79 -7.93
CA GLY A 148 26.26 -10.22 -6.89
C GLY A 148 24.79 -10.46 -7.19
N ARG A 149 23.98 -10.70 -6.16
CA ARG A 149 22.54 -11.03 -6.28
C ARG A 149 21.80 -10.08 -7.23
N ASP A 150 21.95 -8.77 -7.05
CA ASP A 150 21.22 -7.77 -7.84
C ASP A 150 21.66 -7.75 -9.30
N ALA A 151 22.96 -7.85 -9.57
CA ALA A 151 23.50 -7.92 -10.93
C ALA A 151 22.99 -9.18 -11.65
N TRP A 152 22.94 -10.31 -10.93
CA TRP A 152 22.39 -11.54 -11.45
C TRP A 152 20.89 -11.41 -11.77
N ILE A 153 20.10 -10.78 -10.89
CA ILE A 153 18.66 -10.54 -11.12
C ILE A 153 18.45 -9.68 -12.37
N VAL A 154 19.19 -8.57 -12.50
CA VAL A 154 19.07 -7.68 -13.67
C VAL A 154 19.40 -8.43 -14.95
N ARG A 155 20.52 -9.15 -14.99
CA ARG A 155 20.92 -9.95 -16.15
C ARG A 155 19.90 -11.04 -16.50
N ALA A 156 19.32 -11.70 -15.49
CA ALA A 156 18.29 -12.71 -15.71
C ALA A 156 17.00 -12.10 -16.29
N LEU A 157 16.61 -10.91 -15.83
CA LEU A 157 15.48 -10.16 -16.39
C LEU A 157 15.75 -9.74 -17.84
N GLU A 158 16.93 -9.19 -18.13
CA GLU A 158 17.32 -8.79 -19.50
C GLU A 158 17.34 -9.98 -20.45
N ALA A 159 17.91 -11.11 -20.04
CA ALA A 159 17.93 -12.34 -20.83
C ALA A 159 16.52 -12.89 -21.09
N GLY A 160 15.62 -12.84 -20.11
CA GLY A 160 14.23 -13.28 -20.25
C GLY A 160 13.39 -12.38 -21.16
N ILE A 161 13.74 -11.11 -21.32
CA ILE A 161 13.07 -10.16 -22.21
C ILE A 161 13.64 -10.23 -23.64
N GLY A 162 14.96 -10.36 -23.78
CA GLY A 162 15.64 -10.41 -25.08
C GLY A 162 15.56 -11.75 -25.81
N GLY A 163 14.98 -12.79 -25.18
CA GLY A 163 14.91 -14.16 -25.71
C GLY A 163 13.56 -14.58 -26.31
N ARG A 164 12.76 -13.64 -26.85
CA ARG A 164 11.53 -13.93 -27.61
C ARG A 164 11.61 -13.43 -29.05
#